data_AF-A0A258L4M0-F1
#
_entry.id   AF-A0A258L4M0-F1
#
_cell.length_a   1.000
_cell.length_b   1.000
_cell.length_c   1.000
_cell.angle_alpha   90.00
_cell.angle_beta   90.00
_cell.angle_gamma   90.00
#
_symmetry.space_group_name_H-M   'P 1'
#
loop_
_entity.id
_entity.type
_entity.pdbx_description
1 polymer ?
#
loop_
_entity_poly.entity_id
_entity_poly.type
_entity_poly.pdbx_seq_one_letter_code
_entity_poly.pdbx_strand_id
1 'polypeptide(L)' 'MRMRGARLLLLGFGLASASVDATSSSETFVDASREVEGLIVEMRYFGSDNFTGRPVAGYEAPVCLLTR' A
#
# COMPACT_ATOMS: atom_id res chain seq x y z
N MET A 1 54.15 -24.21 19.58
CA MET A 1 54.10 -23.08 18.62
C MET A 1 52.64 -22.65 18.49
N ARG A 2 52.30 -21.41 18.90
CA ARG A 2 50.95 -20.83 18.80
C ARG A 2 50.72 -20.33 17.37
N MET A 3 49.59 -20.62 16.74
CA MET A 3 48.94 -19.65 15.84
C MET A 3 47.42 -19.78 15.96
N ARG A 4 46.80 -18.66 16.38
CA ARG A 4 45.37 -18.42 16.50
C ARG A 4 44.86 -18.02 15.10
N GLY A 5 43.93 -18.77 14.53
CA GLY A 5 43.25 -18.42 13.27
C GLY A 5 41.93 -17.72 13.56
N ALA A 6 41.78 -16.51 13.03
CA ALA A 6 40.79 -15.50 13.41
C ALA A 6 39.33 -15.91 13.13
N ARG A 7 38.45 -15.67 14.11
CA ARG A 7 36.98 -15.64 13.92
C ARG A 7 36.65 -14.44 13.04
N LEU A 8 36.25 -14.68 11.79
CA LEU A 8 35.73 -13.65 10.89
C LEU A 8 34.28 -13.34 11.29
N LEU A 9 34.09 -12.29 12.09
CA LEU A 9 32.80 -11.66 12.34
C LEU A 9 32.38 -10.92 11.06
N LEU A 10 31.41 -11.46 10.32
CA LEU A 10 30.74 -10.75 9.23
C LEU A 10 29.79 -9.71 9.84
N LEU A 11 30.19 -8.45 9.71
CA LEU A 11 29.46 -7.25 10.13
C LEU A 11 28.18 -7.13 9.27
N GLY A 12 27.01 -7.22 9.91
CA GLY A 12 25.72 -7.10 9.24
C GLY A 12 25.50 -5.71 8.64
N PHE A 13 25.21 -5.67 7.34
CA PHE A 13 24.82 -4.45 6.64
C PHE A 13 23.31 -4.24 6.89
N GLY A 14 22.96 -3.36 7.83
CA GLY A 14 21.57 -3.02 8.11
C GLY A 14 20.97 -2.24 6.93
N LEU A 15 19.97 -2.81 6.25
CA LEU A 15 19.14 -2.04 5.33
C LEU A 15 18.33 -1.03 6.15
N ALA A 16 18.67 0.25 6.04
CA ALA A 16 17.83 1.33 6.53
C ALA A 16 16.55 1.38 5.68
N SER A 17 15.44 0.90 6.23
CA SER A 17 14.12 1.06 5.61
C SER A 17 13.66 2.50 5.86
N ALA A 18 13.63 3.32 4.81
CA ALA A 18 12.97 4.62 4.87
C ALA A 18 11.46 4.38 4.84
N SER A 19 10.77 4.62 5.96
CA SER A 19 9.31 4.67 5.97
C SER A 19 8.88 5.92 5.20
N VAL A 20 8.26 5.72 4.03
CA VAL A 20 7.52 6.79 3.36
C VAL A 20 6.28 7.04 4.20
N ASP A 21 6.26 8.14 4.93
CA ASP A 21 5.04 8.65 5.53
C ASP A 21 4.21 9.21 4.37
N ALA A 22 3.20 8.46 3.95
CA ALA A 22 2.23 8.96 2.98
C ALA A 22 1.46 10.07 3.68
N THR A 23 1.91 11.31 3.53
CA THR A 23 1.25 12.52 4.02
C THR A 23 -0.24 12.42 3.72
N SER A 24 -1.03 12.13 4.75
CA SER A 24 -2.47 12.22 4.67
C SER A 24 -2.79 13.69 4.45
N SER A 25 -3.25 14.05 3.25
CA SER A 25 -3.88 15.35 3.04
C SER A 25 -4.91 15.54 4.15
N SER A 26 -5.07 16.76 4.66
CA SER A 26 -6.06 17.13 5.69
C SER A 26 -7.52 16.94 5.25
N GLU A 27 -7.74 16.29 4.11
CA GLU A 27 -9.04 16.09 3.50
C GLU A 27 -9.64 14.82 4.05
N THR A 28 -10.86 14.93 4.58
CA THR A 28 -11.61 13.77 5.04
C THR A 28 -12.12 13.01 3.83
N PHE A 29 -11.61 11.79 3.64
CA PHE A 29 -12.17 10.87 2.65
C PHE A 29 -13.51 10.33 3.14
N VAL A 30 -14.49 10.31 2.24
CA VAL A 30 -15.84 9.78 2.47
C VAL A 30 -16.18 8.72 1.43
N ASP A 31 -16.99 7.75 1.83
CA ASP A 31 -17.58 6.77 0.89
C ASP A 31 -18.73 7.45 0.14
N ALA A 32 -18.56 7.69 -1.16
CA ALA A 32 -19.52 8.41 -1.98
C ALA A 32 -20.92 7.78 -1.97
N SER A 33 -21.02 6.46 -1.78
CA SER A 33 -22.32 5.75 -1.72
C SER A 33 -23.14 6.10 -0.49
N ARG A 34 -22.51 6.63 0.57
CA ARG A 34 -23.19 7.12 1.78
C ARG A 34 -23.63 8.58 1.65
N GLU A 35 -23.02 9.34 0.75
CA GLU A 35 -23.27 10.77 0.58
C GLU A 35 -24.33 11.02 -0.52
N VAL A 36 -24.41 10.16 -1.53
CA VAL A 36 -25.35 10.27 -2.65
C VAL A 36 -26.35 9.12 -2.64
N GLU A 37 -27.61 9.42 -2.29
CA GLU A 37 -28.69 8.45 -2.32
C GLU A 37 -28.89 7.87 -3.73
N GLY A 38 -28.92 6.54 -3.82
CA GLY A 38 -29.10 5.83 -5.09
C GLY A 38 -27.85 5.73 -5.97
N LEU A 39 -26.68 6.17 -5.51
CA LEU A 39 -25.43 6.01 -6.25
C LEU A 39 -25.05 4.52 -6.38
N ILE A 40 -24.92 4.06 -7.63
CA ILE A 40 -24.43 2.74 -7.96
C ILE A 40 -22.97 2.86 -8.39
N VAL A 41 -22.09 2.10 -7.74
CA VAL A 41 -20.64 2.12 -7.98
C VAL A 41 -20.19 0.80 -8.60
N GLU A 42 -19.46 0.88 -9.70
CA GLU A 42 -18.74 -0.25 -10.30
C GLU A 42 -17.23 -0.07 -10.13
N MET A 43 -16.66 -0.61 -9.05
CA MET A 43 -15.25 -0.42 -8.72
C MET A 43 -14.35 -1.41 -9.48
N ARG A 44 -14.16 -1.19 -10.80
CA ARG A 44 -13.48 -2.12 -11.73
C ARG A 44 -12.06 -2.51 -11.33
N TYR A 45 -11.34 -1.64 -10.62
CA TYR A 45 -9.97 -1.91 -10.17
C TYR A 45 -9.87 -2.83 -8.96
N PHE A 46 -10.98 -3.09 -8.24
CA PHE A 46 -11.03 -4.13 -7.21
C PHE A 46 -11.01 -5.55 -7.82
N GLY A 47 -11.61 -5.73 -9.00
CA GLY A 47 -11.72 -7.03 -9.68
C GLY A 47 -10.76 -7.19 -10.85
N SER A 48 -11.00 -8.20 -11.69
CA SER A 48 -10.27 -8.43 -12.95
C SER A 48 -10.98 -7.86 -14.19
N ASP A 49 -12.23 -7.36 -14.06
CA ASP A 49 -12.97 -6.70 -15.14
C ASP A 49 -12.51 -5.24 -15.33
N ASN A 50 -11.23 -5.11 -15.65
CA ASN A 50 -10.60 -3.86 -16.03
C ASN A 50 -9.50 -4.14 -17.06
N PHE A 51 -8.97 -3.07 -17.68
CA PHE A 51 -8.00 -3.21 -18.76
C PHE A 51 -6.68 -3.91 -18.37
N THR A 52 -6.36 -3.99 -17.07
CA THR A 52 -5.16 -4.70 -16.58
C THR A 52 -5.38 -6.21 -16.46
N GLY A 53 -6.63 -6.67 -16.54
CA GLY A 53 -7.02 -8.08 -16.39
C GLY A 53 -6.84 -8.65 -14.98
N ARG A 54 -6.56 -7.81 -13.97
CA ARG A 54 -6.33 -8.20 -12.57
C ARG A 54 -6.70 -7.07 -11.60
N PRO A 55 -6.83 -7.35 -10.29
CA PRO A 55 -6.96 -6.30 -9.28
C PRO A 55 -5.75 -5.35 -9.29
N VAL A 56 -6.02 -4.05 -9.16
CA VAL A 56 -4.98 -3.02 -9.09
C VAL A 56 -4.53 -2.86 -7.64
N ALA A 57 -3.22 -2.79 -7.41
CA ALA A 57 -2.67 -2.58 -6.08
C ALA A 57 -3.22 -1.28 -5.43
N GLY A 58 -3.62 -1.35 -4.16
CA GLY A 58 -4.26 -0.26 -3.42
C GLY A 58 -5.79 -0.22 -3.53
N TYR A 59 -6.41 -0.97 -4.45
CA TYR A 59 -7.87 -1.11 -4.53
C TYR A 59 -8.34 -2.37 -3.78
N GLU A 60 -8.23 -2.31 -2.45
CA GLU A 60 -8.44 -3.47 -1.56
C GLU A 60 -9.92 -3.77 -1.28
N ALA A 61 -10.82 -2.83 -1.58
CA ALA A 61 -12.26 -2.95 -1.40
C ALA A 61 -13.01 -2.25 -2.54
N PRO A 62 -14.26 -2.68 -2.88
CA PRO A 62 -15.07 -2.05 -3.91
C PRO A 62 -15.76 -0.76 -3.40
N VAL A 63 -14.99 0.18 -2.82
CA VAL A 63 -15.49 1.42 -2.21
C VAL A 63 -15.01 2.64 -3.01
N CYS A 64 -15.90 3.58 -3.28
CA CYS A 64 -15.55 4.85 -3.92
C CYS A 64 -15.24 5.90 -2.85
N LEU A 65 -13.96 6.08 -2.54
CA LEU A 65 -13.50 7.12 -1.63
C LEU A 65 -13.27 8.42 -2.39
N LEU A 66 -13.93 9.49 -1.97
CA LEU A 66 -13.77 10.85 -2.49
C LEU A 66 -13.49 11.81 -1.33
N THR A 67 -12.93 12.98 -1.62
CA THR A 67 -12.87 14.07 -0.65
C THR A 67 -14.24 14.72 -0.53
N ARG A 68 -14.58 15.20 0.67
CA ARG A 68 -15.84 15.91 0.91
C ARG A 68 -15.86 17.28 0.24
#